data_AF-A0A819JV01-F1
#
_entry.id   AF-A0A819JV01-F1
#
_cell.length_a   1.000
_cell.length_b   1.000
_cell.length_c   1.000
_cell.angle_alpha   90.00
_cell.angle_beta   90.00
_cell.angle_gamma   90.00
#
_symmetry.space_group_name_H-M   'P 1'
#
loop_
_entity.id
_entity.type
_entity.pdbx_description
1 polymer ?
#
loop_
_entity_poly.entity_id
_entity_poly.type
_entity_poly.pdbx_seq_one_letter_code
_entity_poly.pdbx_strand_id
1 'polypeptide(L)'
;MLARALNRTKQRQSQILVLDEPDRGLPSETTFRIMSNIVRWFKSKGILFLTLHNNRVRERLFVNHLLHIDHGYIRSCSKRFIYLITCSQTN
;
A
#
# COMPACT_ATOMS: atom_id res chain seq x y z
N MET A 1 -5.92 -12.23 6.78
CA MET A 1 -7.10 -11.60 6.13
C MET A 1 -6.90 -11.27 4.65
N LEU A 2 -5.76 -10.69 4.26
CA LEU A 2 -5.44 -10.17 2.92
C LEU A 2 -6.02 -10.94 1.71
N ALA A 3 -5.79 -12.26 1.61
CA ALA A 3 -6.28 -13.06 0.48
C ALA A 3 -7.80 -13.00 0.27
N ARG A 4 -8.60 -12.91 1.36
CA ARG A 4 -10.07 -12.75 1.28
C ARG A 4 -10.46 -11.37 0.75
N ALA A 5 -9.72 -10.32 1.10
CA ALA A 5 -9.94 -8.97 0.59
C ALA A 5 -9.65 -8.94 -0.92
N LEU A 6 -8.49 -9.44 -1.36
CA LEU A 6 -8.11 -9.52 -2.77
C LEU A 6 -9.12 -10.33 -3.62
N ASN A 7 -9.62 -11.46 -3.09
CA ASN A 7 -10.63 -12.25 -3.80
C ASN A 7 -11.98 -11.50 -3.92
N ARG A 8 -12.43 -10.84 -2.84
CA ARG A 8 -13.64 -10.00 -2.88
C ARG A 8 -13.51 -8.84 -3.88
N THR A 9 -12.36 -8.18 -3.90
CA THR A 9 -12.02 -7.13 -4.87
C THR A 9 -12.08 -7.65 -6.31
N LYS A 10 -11.56 -8.86 -6.57
CA LYS A 10 -11.65 -9.52 -7.89
C LYS A 10 -13.10 -9.80 -8.29
N GLN A 11 -13.89 -10.37 -7.38
CA GLN A 11 -15.29 -10.75 -7.62
C GLN A 11 -16.20 -9.53 -7.84
N ARG A 12 -16.00 -8.46 -7.07
CA ARG A 12 -16.79 -7.22 -7.12
C ARG A 12 -16.27 -6.18 -8.12
N GLN A 13 -15.20 -6.49 -8.87
CA GLN A 13 -14.53 -5.57 -9.80
C GLN A 13 -14.25 -4.18 -9.19
N SER A 14 -13.88 -4.13 -7.90
CA SER A 14 -13.80 -2.86 -7.17
C SER A 14 -12.69 -1.97 -7.73
N GLN A 15 -13.02 -0.72 -8.05
CA GLN A 15 -12.10 0.29 -8.56
C GLN A 15 -11.31 1.01 -7.47
N ILE A 16 -11.68 0.85 -6.20
CA ILE A 16 -10.93 1.34 -5.05
C ILE A 16 -10.62 0.15 -4.15
N LEU A 17 -9.36 0.03 -3.75
CA LEU A 17 -8.90 -0.95 -2.77
C LEU A 17 -8.11 -0.22 -1.69
N VAL A 18 -8.54 -0.36 -0.44
CA VAL A 18 -7.81 0.12 0.74
C VAL A 18 -7.26 -1.10 1.46
N LEU A 19 -5.95 -1.14 1.67
CA LEU A 19 -5.26 -2.16 2.45
C LEU A 19 -4.53 -1.49 3.61
N ASP A 20 -5.11 -1.64 4.80
CA ASP A 20 -4.49 -1.17 6.03
C ASP A 20 -3.55 -2.24 6.60
N GLU A 21 -2.29 -1.85 6.79
CA GLU A 21 -1.19 -2.61 7.40
C GLU A 21 -1.04 -4.07 6.92
N PRO A 22 -1.18 -4.40 5.62
CA PRO A 22 -1.14 -5.78 5.15
C PRO A 22 0.27 -6.40 5.22
N ASP A 23 1.29 -5.64 5.61
CA ASP A 23 2.66 -6.09 5.88
C ASP A 23 2.91 -6.55 7.32
N ARG A 24 1.95 -6.31 8.23
CA ARG A 24 2.13 -6.60 9.66
C ARG A 24 2.34 -8.09 9.91
N GLY A 25 3.45 -8.44 10.57
CA GLY A 25 3.83 -9.81 10.87
C GLY A 25 4.50 -10.58 9.72
N LEU A 26 4.84 -9.91 8.60
CA LEU A 26 5.55 -10.53 7.47
C LEU A 26 7.04 -10.14 7.42
N PRO A 27 7.95 -11.08 7.10
CA PRO A 27 9.36 -10.76 6.84
C PRO A 27 9.53 -9.80 5.67
N SER A 28 10.52 -8.89 5.74
CA SER A 28 10.76 -7.80 4.78
C SER A 28 10.71 -8.22 3.30
N GLU A 29 11.37 -9.33 2.93
CA GLU A 29 11.42 -9.78 1.53
C GLU A 29 10.10 -10.43 1.07
N THR A 30 9.43 -11.16 1.97
CA THR A 30 8.08 -11.69 1.75
C THR A 30 7.09 -10.55 1.53
N THR A 31 7.16 -9.50 2.35
CA THR A 31 6.38 -8.28 2.20
C THR A 31 6.62 -7.63 0.85
N PHE A 32 7.89 -7.39 0.47
CA PHE A 32 8.23 -6.77 -0.81
C PHE A 32 7.63 -7.53 -2.00
N ARG A 33 7.75 -8.87 -2.02
CA ARG A 33 7.19 -9.73 -3.07
C ARG A 33 5.65 -9.64 -3.12
N ILE A 34 4.98 -9.74 -1.99
CA ILE A 34 3.51 -9.70 -1.92
C ILE A 34 2.99 -8.31 -2.34
N MET A 35 3.54 -7.23 -1.80
CA MET A 35 3.09 -5.87 -2.10
C MET A 35 3.37 -5.47 -3.54
N SER A 36 4.52 -5.85 -4.10
CA SER A 36 4.83 -5.64 -5.52
C SER A 36 3.83 -6.35 -6.44
N ASN A 37 3.42 -7.57 -6.08
CA ASN A 37 2.42 -8.32 -6.84
C ASN A 37 1.03 -7.67 -6.75
N ILE A 38 0.61 -7.19 -5.57
CA ILE A 38 -0.67 -6.49 -5.38
C ILE A 38 -0.71 -5.19 -6.17
N VAL A 39 0.33 -4.36 -6.05
CA VAL A 39 0.49 -3.11 -6.80
C VAL A 39 0.41 -3.38 -8.30
N ARG A 40 1.19 -4.34 -8.82
CA ARG A 40 1.16 -4.71 -10.25
C ARG A 40 -0.22 -5.22 -10.70
N TRP A 41 -0.88 -6.03 -9.88
CA TRP A 41 -2.19 -6.62 -10.17
C TRP A 41 -3.34 -5.61 -10.17
N PHE A 42 -3.24 -4.53 -9.40
CA PHE A 42 -4.29 -3.51 -9.26
C PHE A 42 -4.05 -2.24 -10.10
N LYS A 43 -2.82 -2.00 -10.56
CA LYS A 43 -2.39 -0.78 -11.29
C LYS A 43 -3.31 -0.33 -12.44
N SER A 44 -3.90 -1.26 -13.19
CA SER A 44 -4.80 -0.96 -14.32
C SER A 44 -6.30 -1.04 -13.97
N LYS A 45 -6.65 -1.26 -12.70
CA LYS A 45 -8.03 -1.51 -12.25
C LYS A 45 -8.65 -0.34 -11.48
N GLY A 46 -7.80 0.54 -10.96
CA GLY A 46 -8.22 1.75 -10.26
C GLY A 46 -7.23 2.16 -9.19
N ILE A 47 -7.74 2.68 -8.07
CA ILE A 47 -6.97 3.34 -7.02
C ILE A 47 -6.69 2.38 -5.86
N LEU A 48 -5.42 2.06 -5.64
CA LEU A 48 -4.95 1.38 -4.44
C LEU A 48 -4.50 2.41 -3.41
N PHE A 49 -5.04 2.33 -2.19
CA PHE A 49 -4.49 2.90 -0.97
C PHE A 49 -3.87 1.77 -0.16
N LEU A 50 -2.63 1.95 0.27
CA LEU A 50 -1.85 0.97 1.01
C LEU A 50 -1.17 1.70 2.18
N THR A 51 -1.23 1.17 3.40
CA THR A 51 -0.32 1.56 4.48
C THR A 51 0.78 0.51 4.65
N LEU A 52 2.00 0.92 5.00
CA LEU A 52 3.13 0.02 5.28
C LEU A 52 3.92 0.52 6.49
N HIS A 53 4.34 -0.40 7.34
CA HIS A 53 5.29 -0.16 8.43
C HIS A 53 6.74 -0.19 7.94
N ASN A 54 7.04 -1.04 6.95
CA ASN A 54 8.42 -1.36 6.58
C ASN A 54 9.01 -0.32 5.61
N ASN A 55 9.80 0.63 6.13
CA ASN A 55 10.49 1.66 5.34
C ASN A 55 11.35 1.11 4.19
N ARG A 56 12.04 -0.03 4.39
CA ARG A 56 12.85 -0.67 3.33
C ARG A 56 11.98 -1.22 2.18
N VAL A 57 10.76 -1.65 2.49
CA VAL A 57 9.79 -2.06 1.46
C VAL A 57 9.27 -0.83 0.72
N ARG A 58 8.87 0.22 1.44
CA ARG A 58 8.42 1.51 0.87
C ARG A 58 9.42 2.07 -0.15
N GLU A 59 10.71 2.06 0.16
CA GLU A 59 11.78 2.60 -0.70
C GLU A 59 12.01 1.76 -1.96
N ARG A 60 11.79 0.44 -1.90
CA ARG A 60 11.93 -0.48 -3.04
C ARG A 60 10.65 -0.59 -3.88
N LEU A 61 9.48 -0.35 -3.30
CA LEU A 61 8.21 -0.55 -3.98
C LEU A 61 8.03 0.54 -5.05
N PHE A 62 7.74 0.15 -6.29
CA PHE A 62 7.31 1.11 -7.31
C PHE A 62 5.87 1.54 -7.02
N VAL A 63 5.74 2.41 -6.03
CA VAL A 63 4.57 3.25 -5.82
C VAL A 63 4.78 4.57 -6.54
N ASN A 64 3.92 5.51 -6.23
CA ASN A 64 3.45 6.40 -7.22
C ASN A 64 3.14 7.75 -6.56
N HIS A 65 2.11 7.82 -5.74
CA HIS A 65 1.96 8.84 -4.72
C HIS A 65 2.44 8.26 -3.39
N LEU A 66 3.49 8.86 -2.81
CA LEU A 66 3.83 8.64 -1.42
C LEU A 66 3.26 9.81 -0.61
N LEU A 67 2.36 9.49 0.33
CA LEU A 67 1.77 10.44 1.27
C LEU A 67 2.40 10.22 2.64
N HIS A 68 3.10 11.24 3.13
CA HIS A 68 3.58 11.24 4.51
C HIS A 68 2.47 11.78 5.42
N ILE A 69 1.89 10.93 6.27
CA ILE A 69 0.92 11.35 7.27
C ILE A 69 1.60 11.42 8.64
N ASP A 70 1.46 12.58 9.27
CA ASP A 70 2.03 12.89 10.57
C ASP A 70 1.03 13.75 11.35
N HIS A 71 0.79 13.40 12.62
CA HIS A 71 -0.21 14.04 13.50
C HIS A 71 -1.62 14.18 12.87
N GLY A 72 -2.00 13.24 12.00
CA GLY A 72 -3.29 13.25 11.28
C GLY A 72 -3.34 14.11 10.01
N TYR A 73 -2.25 14.79 9.65
CA TYR A 73 -2.17 15.66 8.46
C TYR A 73 -1.24 15.07 7.39
N ILE A 74 -1.59 15.26 6.12
CA ILE A 74 -0.68 14.98 5.00
C ILE A 74 0.37 16.10 4.96
N ARG A 75 1.62 15.78 5.33
CA ARG A 75 2.74 16.75 5.32
C ARG A 75 3.37 16.91 3.94
N SER A 76 3.39 15.84 3.15
CA SER A 76 4.00 15.85 1.81
C SER A 76 3.36 14.80 0.90
N CYS A 77 3.44 15.07 -0.42
CA CYS A 77 2.95 14.21 -1.49
C CYS A 77 3.92 14.24 -2.66
N SER A 78 4.43 13.08 -3.08
CA SER A 78 5.17 12.92 -4.35
C SER A 78 4.24 12.41 -5.47
N LYS A 79 4.62 12.54 -6.76
CA LYS A 79 3.74 12.23 -7.91
C LYS A 79 4.09 10.97 -8.71
N ARG A 80 3.04 10.19 -9.00
CA ARG A 80 2.65 9.24 -10.09
C ARG A 80 1.38 8.49 -9.56
N PHE A 81 0.69 7.57 -10.26
CA PHE A 81 -0.65 7.04 -9.83
C PHE A 81 -0.72 5.67 -9.06
N ILE A 82 -0.82 5.69 -7.69
CA ILE A 82 -1.18 4.65 -6.65
C ILE A 82 -0.76 5.23 -5.29
N TYR A 83 -1.56 5.15 -4.22
CA TYR A 83 -1.27 5.81 -2.93
C TYR A 83 -0.65 4.87 -1.88
N LEU A 84 0.54 5.21 -1.40
CA LEU A 84 1.12 4.68 -0.17
C LEU A 84 1.02 5.74 0.92
N ILE A 85 0.26 5.44 1.97
CA ILE A 85 0.14 6.24 3.18
C ILE A 85 1.12 5.68 4.21
N THR A 86 2.05 6.48 4.72
CA THR A 86 2.89 6.07 5.85
C THR A 86 2.56 6.91 7.07
N CYS A 87 2.16 6.25 8.16
CA CYS A 87 2.11 6.84 9.49
C CYS A 87 3.45 6.57 10.17
N SER A 88 4.25 7.61 10.43
CA SER A 88 5.41 7.46 11.32
C SER A 88 4.93 7.57 12.76
N GLN A 89 5.01 6.47 13.52
CA GLN A 89 5.06 6.60 14.97
C GLN A 89 6.46 7.10 15.34
N THR A 90 6.55 8.38 15.70
CA THR A 90 7.72 8.92 16.39
C THR A 90 7.74 8.35 17.81
N ASN A 91 8.74 7.52 18.11
CA ASN A 91 9.23 7.34 19.48
C ASN A 91 10.12 8.53 19.85
#